data_AF-A0A0W1ANW6-F1
#
_entry.id   AF-A0A0W1ANW6-F1
#
_cell.length_a   1.000
_cell.length_b   1.000
_cell.length_c   1.000
_cell.angle_alpha   90.00
_cell.angle_beta   90.00
_cell.angle_gamma   90.00
#
_symmetry.space_group_name_H-M   'P 1'
#
loop_
_entity.id
_entity.type
_entity.pdbx_description
1 polymer ?
#
loop_
_entity_poly.entity_id
_entity_poly.type
_entity_poly.pdbx_seq_one_letter_code
_entity_poly.pdbx_strand_id
1 'polypeptide(L)'
;MFESPSDTNTNFSTVADKEKPSVDSGQSSLIEQMNKVEKSNIADAIQQKMIQMQLNQAKVDNERFFMMLAELMKKQLESAQFKEELEHIAQASGYPDSKTAVNNAFNQNGQSPLAFALQNQDFKTAERLFNEGANVTSIEKAIYNLARDSVAGREHYGLPQANRSEPLEDVKYFGLTLGIKMTDSNGVSSQYAHVGPTYQVMTDSVTKYAARHPDNPHFKEIADAFTTSNKEARFVNSTPHGNGAALSERIKLSGKVTTIPVNCKGHAMGLSFVPDGEPPVKSGSLVYTNRGLGETPGKFGTRIYRVEDSSKITPEFIRNMMNGHNSGASHDDIVSQIANVTDHQDPVCFIPQSAQKLENCTIANARANMHGILLAIRARERGGFDNLTEQDKADVKKEFKSYTTEMRQDKVDELVDKIRNNPDNENYKNIAKEYLKQHPKDAQTLGKPLMDELNKSDPEHASHHTLS
;
A
#
# COMPACT_ATOMS: atom_id res chain seq x y z
N MET A 1 96.99 24.18 36.50
CA MET A 1 97.91 23.73 35.44
C MET A 1 97.46 24.42 34.16
N PHE A 2 98.40 25.09 33.49
CA PHE A 2 98.40 25.64 32.12
C PHE A 2 97.08 25.68 31.32
N GLU A 3 96.72 26.72 30.56
CA GLU A 3 97.09 28.13 30.37
C GLU A 3 96.32 28.53 29.08
N SER A 4 95.83 29.76 28.96
CA SER A 4 95.32 30.34 27.68
C SER A 4 96.50 30.85 26.80
N PRO A 5 96.35 31.35 25.54
CA PRO A 5 95.50 32.48 25.09
C PRO A 5 94.76 32.11 23.76
N SER A 6 94.40 32.95 22.76
CA SER A 6 94.43 34.40 22.45
C SER A 6 93.25 34.69 21.49
N ASP A 7 92.38 35.69 21.65
CA ASP A 7 92.54 37.17 21.54
C ASP A 7 92.59 37.78 20.12
N THR A 8 91.55 38.58 19.80
CA THR A 8 91.51 39.70 18.82
C THR A 8 91.62 39.37 17.31
N ASN A 9 91.17 40.18 16.32
CA ASN A 9 90.85 41.62 16.32
C ASN A 9 89.90 42.05 15.13
N THR A 10 89.17 43.17 15.32
CA THR A 10 88.72 44.29 14.41
C THR A 10 88.92 44.23 12.86
N ASN A 11 88.23 44.96 11.95
CA ASN A 11 87.19 46.02 11.98
C ASN A 11 86.59 46.35 10.57
N PHE A 12 85.61 47.28 10.52
CA PHE A 12 85.09 48.06 9.35
C PHE A 12 84.41 47.27 8.20
N SER A 13 83.10 47.41 7.91
CA SER A 13 82.29 48.59 7.48
C SER A 13 82.40 48.93 5.98
N THR A 14 81.31 48.73 5.20
CA THR A 14 80.52 49.84 4.59
C THR A 14 79.34 49.37 3.71
N VAL A 15 78.25 50.16 3.79
CA VAL A 15 77.26 50.50 2.71
C VAL A 15 76.30 49.42 2.18
N ALA A 16 75.05 49.56 2.66
CA ALA A 16 73.75 49.53 1.95
C ALA A 16 73.42 48.45 0.91
N ASP A 17 72.29 47.75 1.15
CA ASP A 17 71.24 47.68 0.14
C ASP A 17 69.83 47.70 0.75
N LYS A 18 68.82 48.03 -0.06
CA LYS A 18 67.48 48.44 0.40
C LYS A 18 66.59 47.28 0.86
N GLU A 19 65.92 47.45 2.00
CA GLU A 19 64.80 46.59 2.39
C GLU A 19 63.65 46.67 1.38
N LYS A 20 63.36 45.55 0.70
CA LYS A 20 62.03 45.31 0.11
C LYS A 20 61.15 44.64 1.18
N PRO A 21 59.88 45.06 1.34
CA PRO A 21 58.96 44.34 2.22
C PRO A 21 58.68 42.94 1.65
N SER A 22 58.83 41.91 2.48
CA SER A 22 58.55 40.52 2.11
C SER A 22 57.04 40.26 2.06
N VAL A 23 56.44 40.45 0.90
CA VAL A 23 55.04 40.08 0.61
C VAL A 23 54.98 38.60 0.18
N ASP A 24 55.24 37.65 1.08
CA ASP A 24 54.82 36.25 0.85
C ASP A 24 54.78 35.37 2.12
N SER A 25 53.66 35.38 2.84
CA SER A 25 53.35 34.36 3.87
C SER A 25 51.86 34.21 4.13
N GLY A 26 51.10 35.31 4.06
CA GLY A 26 49.64 35.29 4.18
C GLY A 26 48.90 34.67 2.98
N GLN A 27 49.38 34.90 1.74
CA GLN A 27 48.72 34.39 0.54
C GLN A 27 48.90 32.87 0.38
N SER A 28 50.11 32.35 0.66
CA SER A 28 50.38 30.91 0.67
C SER A 28 49.42 30.14 1.62
N SER A 29 49.20 30.66 2.83
CA SER A 29 48.28 30.07 3.81
C SER A 29 46.83 30.00 3.30
N LEU A 30 46.33 31.07 2.67
CA LEU A 30 44.95 31.11 2.17
C LEU A 30 44.76 30.18 0.96
N ILE A 31 45.72 30.14 0.04
CA ILE A 31 45.72 29.25 -1.13
C ILE A 31 45.79 27.78 -0.68
N GLU A 32 46.59 27.45 0.34
CA GLU A 32 46.66 26.09 0.88
C GLU A 32 45.35 25.67 1.57
N GLN A 33 44.68 26.59 2.27
CA GLN A 33 43.35 26.34 2.85
C GLN A 33 42.27 26.16 1.77
N MET A 34 42.25 27.02 0.74
CA MET A 34 41.32 26.88 -0.40
C MET A 34 41.53 25.55 -1.14
N ASN A 35 42.79 25.16 -1.40
CA ASN A 35 43.13 23.87 -2.00
C ASN A 35 42.72 22.67 -1.14
N LYS A 36 42.72 22.79 0.21
CA LYS A 36 42.24 21.74 1.12
C LYS A 36 40.72 21.63 1.08
N VAL A 37 39.99 22.76 1.09
CA VAL A 37 38.53 22.79 0.95
C VAL A 37 38.09 22.24 -0.41
N GLU A 38 38.75 22.63 -1.50
CA GLU A 38 38.45 22.14 -2.85
C GLU A 38 38.70 20.62 -2.98
N LYS A 39 39.82 20.12 -2.45
CA LYS A 39 40.09 18.67 -2.39
C LYS A 39 39.10 17.91 -1.52
N SER A 40 38.63 18.48 -0.41
CA SER A 40 37.57 17.88 0.42
C SER A 40 36.27 17.78 -0.37
N ASN A 41 35.83 18.88 -0.99
CA ASN A 41 34.61 18.92 -1.79
C ASN A 41 34.65 17.93 -2.98
N ILE A 42 35.82 17.75 -3.61
CA ILE A 42 36.03 16.75 -4.65
C ILE A 42 35.95 15.32 -4.09
N ALA A 43 36.55 15.05 -2.92
CA ALA A 43 36.47 13.75 -2.26
C ALA A 43 35.03 13.39 -1.87
N ASP A 44 34.29 14.33 -1.27
CA ASP A 44 32.88 14.17 -0.91
C ASP A 44 32.01 13.92 -2.14
N ALA A 45 32.23 14.65 -3.24
CA ALA A 45 31.53 14.44 -4.51
C ALA A 45 31.85 13.08 -5.15
N ILE A 46 33.10 12.61 -5.07
CA ILE A 46 33.49 11.26 -5.51
C ILE A 46 32.81 10.19 -4.64
N GLN A 47 32.79 10.36 -3.32
CA GLN A 47 32.16 9.42 -2.39
C GLN A 47 30.64 9.35 -2.62
N GLN A 48 29.96 10.49 -2.77
CA GLN A 48 28.54 10.55 -3.12
C GLN A 48 28.26 9.86 -4.47
N LYS A 49 29.12 10.08 -5.48
CA LYS A 49 28.98 9.41 -6.78
C LYS A 49 29.22 7.89 -6.69
N MET A 50 30.17 7.43 -5.88
CA MET A 50 30.38 6.00 -5.61
C MET A 50 29.17 5.37 -4.90
N ILE A 51 28.63 6.03 -3.87
CA ILE A 51 27.40 5.58 -3.18
C ILE A 51 26.23 5.51 -4.17
N GLN A 52 26.04 6.53 -5.02
CA GLN A 52 24.99 6.52 -6.03
C GLN A 52 25.17 5.42 -7.08
N MET A 53 26.41 5.14 -7.50
CA MET A 53 26.71 4.02 -8.39
C MET A 53 26.42 2.66 -7.73
N GLN A 54 26.77 2.49 -6.45
CA GLN A 54 26.46 1.28 -5.68
C GLN A 54 24.95 1.09 -5.51
N LEU A 55 24.20 2.16 -5.20
CA LEU A 55 22.73 2.12 -5.11
C LEU A 55 22.08 1.79 -6.45
N ASN A 56 22.60 2.34 -7.56
CA ASN A 56 22.12 2.03 -8.90
C ASN A 56 22.41 0.57 -9.27
N GLN A 57 23.61 0.07 -8.96
CA GLN A 57 23.99 -1.33 -9.22
C GLN A 57 23.11 -2.29 -8.42
N ALA A 58 22.97 -2.06 -7.10
CA ALA A 58 22.11 -2.87 -6.24
C ALA A 58 20.65 -2.90 -6.72
N LYS A 59 20.15 -1.81 -7.32
CA LYS A 59 18.82 -1.77 -7.94
C LYS A 59 18.75 -2.66 -9.21
N VAL A 60 19.75 -2.59 -10.10
CA VAL A 60 19.82 -3.42 -11.32
C VAL A 60 19.94 -4.91 -10.96
N ASP A 61 20.79 -5.23 -9.99
CA ASP A 61 21.00 -6.58 -9.45
C ASP A 61 19.70 -7.16 -8.87
N ASN A 62 19.00 -6.36 -8.07
CA ASN A 62 17.69 -6.68 -7.51
C ASN A 62 16.61 -6.92 -8.60
N GLU A 63 16.49 -6.03 -9.58
CA GLU A 63 15.53 -6.17 -10.68
C GLU A 63 15.82 -7.41 -11.53
N ARG A 64 17.10 -7.67 -11.83
CA ARG A 64 17.57 -8.84 -12.57
C ARG A 64 17.25 -10.15 -11.83
N PHE A 65 17.56 -10.22 -10.53
CA PHE A 65 17.27 -11.40 -9.72
C PHE A 65 15.76 -11.71 -9.72
N PHE A 66 14.91 -10.70 -9.52
CA PHE A 66 13.47 -10.90 -9.50
C PHE A 66 12.89 -11.35 -10.85
N MET A 67 13.39 -10.82 -11.96
CA MET A 67 13.00 -11.29 -13.30
C MET A 67 13.40 -12.76 -13.50
N MET A 68 14.63 -13.13 -13.15
CA MET A 68 15.12 -14.50 -13.30
C MET A 68 14.40 -15.48 -12.37
N LEU A 69 14.09 -15.07 -11.14
CA LEU A 69 13.30 -15.84 -10.19
C LEU A 69 11.87 -16.07 -10.70
N ALA A 70 11.21 -15.04 -11.24
CA ALA A 70 9.86 -15.17 -11.78
C ALA A 70 9.79 -16.13 -12.97
N GLU A 71 10.85 -16.24 -13.79
CA GLU A 71 10.94 -17.29 -14.82
C GLU A 71 11.27 -18.67 -14.23
N LEU A 72 12.15 -18.76 -13.22
CA LEU A 72 12.47 -20.01 -12.52
C LEU A 72 11.23 -20.65 -11.88
N MET A 73 10.36 -19.84 -11.26
CA MET A 73 9.08 -20.29 -10.68
C MET A 73 8.18 -20.99 -11.70
N LYS A 74 8.19 -20.56 -12.97
CA LYS A 74 7.39 -21.17 -14.04
C LYS A 74 7.92 -22.54 -14.51
N LYS A 75 9.21 -22.84 -14.31
CA LYS A 75 9.88 -24.04 -14.86
C LYS A 75 9.45 -25.36 -14.19
N GLN A 76 8.69 -25.33 -13.08
CA GLN A 76 8.22 -26.51 -12.32
C GLN A 76 9.30 -27.56 -11.96
N LEU A 77 10.57 -27.15 -11.85
CA LEU A 77 11.73 -28.03 -11.64
C LEU A 77 11.59 -28.92 -10.39
N GLU A 78 12.40 -29.97 -10.29
CA GLU A 78 12.57 -30.71 -9.05
C GLU A 78 13.41 -29.96 -8.02
N SER A 79 13.28 -30.29 -6.73
CA SER A 79 13.77 -29.42 -5.66
C SER A 79 15.29 -29.22 -5.66
N ALA A 80 16.06 -30.24 -6.06
CA ALA A 80 17.52 -30.12 -6.22
C ALA A 80 17.90 -29.19 -7.39
N GLN A 81 17.22 -29.33 -8.53
CA GLN A 81 17.42 -28.48 -9.72
C GLN A 81 16.99 -27.03 -9.45
N PHE A 82 15.90 -26.83 -8.70
CA PHE A 82 15.44 -25.50 -8.28
C PHE A 82 16.49 -24.81 -7.41
N LYS A 83 17.12 -25.53 -6.47
CA LYS A 83 18.20 -24.99 -5.63
C LYS A 83 19.42 -24.58 -6.47
N GLU A 84 19.86 -25.45 -7.37
CA GLU A 84 21.01 -25.19 -8.26
C GLU A 84 20.78 -23.97 -9.16
N GLU A 85 19.60 -23.88 -9.79
CA GLU A 85 19.21 -22.73 -10.61
C GLU A 85 19.02 -21.46 -9.77
N LEU A 86 18.47 -21.55 -8.55
CA LEU A 86 18.33 -20.41 -7.64
C LEU A 86 19.68 -19.81 -7.24
N GLU A 87 20.65 -20.68 -6.92
CA GLU A 87 22.04 -20.29 -6.63
C GLU A 87 22.70 -19.63 -7.85
N HIS A 88 22.53 -20.21 -9.04
CA HIS A 88 23.05 -19.64 -10.28
C HIS A 88 22.44 -18.26 -10.60
N ILE A 89 21.12 -18.06 -10.47
CA ILE A 89 20.50 -16.75 -10.73
C ILE A 89 20.85 -15.70 -9.66
N ALA A 90 21.12 -16.12 -8.42
CA ALA A 90 21.60 -15.22 -7.36
C ALA A 90 23.00 -14.67 -7.70
N GLN A 91 23.94 -15.56 -7.99
CA GLN A 91 25.31 -15.22 -8.39
C GLN A 91 25.34 -14.40 -9.70
N ALA A 92 24.55 -14.80 -10.70
CA ALA A 92 24.42 -14.06 -11.96
C ALA A 92 23.81 -12.66 -11.77
N SER A 93 23.13 -12.41 -10.65
CA SER A 93 22.52 -11.13 -10.29
C SER A 93 23.29 -10.38 -9.18
N GLY A 94 24.57 -10.69 -8.97
CA GLY A 94 25.44 -9.92 -8.07
C GLY A 94 25.33 -10.27 -6.58
N TYR A 95 24.50 -11.24 -6.19
CA TYR A 95 24.42 -11.72 -4.81
C TYR A 95 25.49 -12.79 -4.54
N PRO A 96 26.03 -12.89 -3.31
CA PRO A 96 27.07 -13.87 -2.98
C PRO A 96 26.54 -15.31 -2.93
N ASP A 97 25.27 -15.49 -2.57
CA ASP A 97 24.59 -16.78 -2.48
C ASP A 97 23.05 -16.60 -2.59
N SER A 98 22.35 -17.70 -2.87
CA SER A 98 20.87 -17.75 -2.94
C SER A 98 20.20 -17.25 -1.67
N LYS A 99 20.69 -17.63 -0.49
CA LYS A 99 20.12 -17.22 0.81
C LYS A 99 20.14 -15.70 1.00
N THR A 100 21.21 -15.04 0.57
CA THR A 100 21.38 -13.59 0.64
C THR A 100 20.46 -12.90 -0.38
N ALA A 101 20.30 -13.48 -1.58
CA ALA A 101 19.38 -12.97 -2.58
C ALA A 101 17.91 -13.05 -2.13
N VAL A 102 17.46 -14.21 -1.63
CA VAL A 102 16.05 -14.40 -1.23
C VAL A 102 15.60 -13.56 -0.04
N ASN A 103 16.55 -12.97 0.71
CA ASN A 103 16.29 -12.15 1.89
C ASN A 103 16.44 -10.65 1.66
N ASN A 104 17.25 -10.22 0.68
CA ASN A 104 17.55 -8.80 0.45
C ASN A 104 16.94 -8.26 -0.85
N ALA A 105 16.51 -9.12 -1.77
CA ALA A 105 15.81 -8.68 -2.96
C ALA A 105 14.34 -8.33 -2.66
N PHE A 106 13.81 -7.32 -3.35
CA PHE A 106 12.38 -6.98 -3.36
C PHE A 106 11.93 -6.64 -4.79
N ASN A 107 10.71 -7.06 -5.17
CA ASN A 107 10.16 -6.65 -6.46
C ASN A 107 9.77 -5.15 -6.48
N GLN A 108 9.28 -4.65 -7.62
CA GLN A 108 8.83 -3.26 -7.77
C GLN A 108 7.72 -2.81 -6.79
N ASN A 109 7.03 -3.75 -6.13
CA ASN A 109 6.00 -3.49 -5.12
C ASN A 109 6.53 -3.58 -3.68
N GLY A 110 7.83 -3.88 -3.49
CA GLY A 110 8.44 -4.05 -2.17
C GLY A 110 8.19 -5.43 -1.53
N GLN A 111 7.82 -6.45 -2.33
CA GLN A 111 7.57 -7.80 -1.83
C GLN A 111 8.86 -8.65 -1.88
N SER A 112 9.14 -9.40 -0.81
CA SER A 112 10.21 -10.41 -0.79
C SER A 112 9.87 -11.58 -1.73
N PRO A 113 10.86 -12.40 -2.14
CA PRO A 113 10.64 -13.64 -2.90
C PRO A 113 9.61 -14.57 -2.26
N LEU A 114 9.69 -14.77 -0.94
CA LEU A 114 8.75 -15.62 -0.20
C LEU A 114 7.34 -15.01 -0.15
N ALA A 115 7.23 -13.70 0.13
CA ALA A 115 5.96 -12.98 0.07
C ALA A 115 5.31 -13.07 -1.31
N PHE A 116 6.10 -12.94 -2.38
CA PHE A 116 5.63 -13.04 -3.76
C PHE A 116 5.12 -14.45 -4.10
N ALA A 117 5.84 -15.51 -3.72
CA ALA A 117 5.41 -16.90 -3.94
C ALA A 117 4.11 -17.23 -3.17
N LEU A 118 4.06 -16.87 -1.87
CA LEU A 118 2.88 -17.05 -1.02
C LEU A 118 1.66 -16.29 -1.57
N GLN A 119 1.84 -15.04 -1.98
CA GLN A 119 0.75 -14.24 -2.55
C GLN A 119 0.23 -14.83 -3.87
N ASN A 120 1.12 -15.38 -4.68
CA ASN A 120 0.74 -16.08 -5.91
C ASN A 120 0.14 -17.48 -5.68
N GLN A 121 0.00 -17.92 -4.42
CA GLN A 121 -0.48 -19.26 -4.03
C GLN A 121 0.39 -20.39 -4.60
N ASP A 122 1.68 -20.10 -4.85
CA ASP A 122 2.68 -21.09 -5.26
C ASP A 122 3.37 -21.64 -4.01
N PHE A 123 2.66 -22.52 -3.31
CA PHE A 123 3.11 -23.12 -2.05
C PHE A 123 4.34 -24.01 -2.24
N LYS A 124 4.45 -24.71 -3.39
CA LYS A 124 5.62 -25.53 -3.74
C LYS A 124 6.90 -24.68 -3.84
N THR A 125 6.83 -23.51 -4.48
CA THR A 125 7.98 -22.58 -4.51
C THR A 125 8.18 -21.87 -3.17
N ALA A 126 7.11 -21.48 -2.46
CA ALA A 126 7.24 -20.86 -1.15
C ALA A 126 7.99 -21.76 -0.14
N GLU A 127 7.69 -23.06 -0.11
CA GLU A 127 8.41 -24.05 0.70
C GLU A 127 9.88 -24.19 0.32
N ARG A 128 10.19 -24.14 -0.99
CA ARG A 128 11.57 -24.17 -1.47
C ARG A 128 12.35 -22.93 -1.05
N LEU A 129 11.78 -21.74 -1.23
CA LEU A 129 12.39 -20.48 -0.79
C LEU A 129 12.61 -20.46 0.73
N PHE A 130 11.66 -20.98 1.50
CA PHE A 130 11.81 -21.15 2.95
C PHE A 130 12.95 -22.13 3.31
N ASN A 131 13.04 -23.28 2.63
CA ASN A 131 14.11 -24.26 2.84
C ASN A 131 15.50 -23.74 2.44
N GLU A 132 15.57 -22.81 1.48
CA GLU A 132 16.79 -22.07 1.12
C GLU A 132 17.06 -20.85 2.03
N GLY A 133 16.32 -20.73 3.13
CA GLY A 133 16.60 -19.79 4.22
C GLY A 133 15.98 -18.42 4.06
N ALA A 134 14.89 -18.28 3.29
CA ALA A 134 14.09 -17.04 3.27
C ALA A 134 13.44 -16.77 4.64
N ASN A 135 13.56 -15.53 5.10
CA ASN A 135 13.07 -15.06 6.40
C ASN A 135 11.54 -14.97 6.41
N VAL A 136 10.93 -15.38 7.53
CA VAL A 136 9.48 -15.29 7.76
C VAL A 136 9.20 -14.13 8.72
N THR A 137 8.86 -12.95 8.18
CA THR A 137 8.49 -11.78 8.99
C THR A 137 6.98 -11.75 9.27
N SER A 138 6.49 -10.68 9.88
CA SER A 138 5.03 -10.43 10.05
C SER A 138 4.30 -10.27 8.71
N ILE A 139 5.00 -9.89 7.63
CA ILE A 139 4.44 -9.77 6.28
C ILE A 139 4.19 -11.16 5.69
N GLU A 140 5.20 -12.02 5.64
CA GLU A 140 5.05 -13.39 5.11
C GLU A 140 4.00 -14.18 5.88
N LYS A 141 3.94 -14.04 7.22
CA LYS A 141 2.88 -14.65 8.06
C LYS A 141 1.48 -14.15 7.68
N ALA A 142 1.30 -12.84 7.47
CA ALA A 142 0.01 -12.28 7.11
C ALA A 142 -0.44 -12.69 5.69
N ILE A 143 0.48 -12.76 4.73
CA ILE A 143 0.21 -13.26 3.38
C ILE A 143 -0.10 -14.76 3.40
N TYR A 144 0.66 -15.57 4.15
CA TYR A 144 0.40 -17.00 4.32
C TYR A 144 -0.99 -17.27 4.92
N ASN A 145 -1.35 -16.56 5.98
CA ASN A 145 -2.68 -16.67 6.61
C ASN A 145 -3.82 -16.32 5.64
N LEU A 146 -3.60 -15.36 4.72
CA LEU A 146 -4.55 -15.06 3.65
C LEU A 146 -4.57 -16.16 2.57
N ALA A 147 -3.41 -16.59 2.09
CA ALA A 147 -3.26 -17.48 0.95
C ALA A 147 -3.69 -18.93 1.24
N ARG A 148 -3.44 -19.44 2.47
CA ARG A 148 -3.81 -20.81 2.88
C ARG A 148 -5.32 -21.08 2.76
N ASP A 149 -6.13 -20.03 2.83
CA ASP A 149 -7.59 -20.08 2.72
C ASP A 149 -8.09 -20.24 1.27
N SER A 150 -7.21 -20.22 0.26
CA SER A 150 -7.55 -20.51 -1.14
C SER A 150 -7.75 -22.02 -1.40
N VAL A 151 -8.32 -22.38 -2.55
CA VAL A 151 -8.39 -23.80 -3.00
C VAL A 151 -6.99 -24.42 -3.00
N ALA A 152 -6.02 -23.78 -3.65
CA ALA A 152 -4.65 -24.26 -3.74
C ALA A 152 -4.00 -24.44 -2.35
N GLY A 153 -4.23 -23.51 -1.41
CA GLY A 153 -3.71 -23.60 -0.05
C GLY A 153 -4.33 -24.74 0.75
N ARG A 154 -5.65 -24.92 0.65
CA ARG A 154 -6.37 -26.01 1.33
C ARG A 154 -5.99 -27.38 0.76
N GLU A 155 -5.85 -27.51 -0.55
CA GLU A 155 -5.44 -28.76 -1.20
C GLU A 155 -3.99 -29.11 -0.86
N HIS A 156 -3.06 -28.15 -0.93
CA HIS A 156 -1.64 -28.38 -0.64
C HIS A 156 -1.37 -28.78 0.82
N TYR A 157 -2.08 -28.17 1.78
CA TYR A 157 -1.90 -28.45 3.22
C TYR A 157 -2.95 -29.40 3.83
N GLY A 158 -3.91 -29.91 3.05
CA GLY A 158 -4.99 -30.76 3.55
C GLY A 158 -5.93 -30.05 4.56
N LEU A 159 -6.10 -28.73 4.43
CA LEU A 159 -6.87 -27.93 5.39
C LEU A 159 -8.38 -27.95 5.07
N PRO A 160 -9.25 -28.01 6.10
CA PRO A 160 -10.68 -27.87 5.89
C PRO A 160 -11.05 -26.45 5.44
N GLN A 161 -12.17 -26.32 4.73
CA GLN A 161 -12.74 -25.00 4.45
C GLN A 161 -13.27 -24.35 5.74
N ALA A 162 -12.85 -23.11 5.99
CA ALA A 162 -13.37 -22.33 7.11
C ALA A 162 -14.90 -22.14 7.00
N ASN A 163 -15.59 -22.24 8.13
CA ASN A 163 -17.06 -22.14 8.23
C ASN A 163 -17.57 -20.83 8.85
N ARG A 164 -16.66 -19.98 9.36
CA ARG A 164 -16.93 -18.65 9.90
C ARG A 164 -15.74 -17.74 9.62
N SER A 165 -16.00 -16.45 9.41
CA SER A 165 -14.92 -15.46 9.29
C SER A 165 -14.25 -15.24 10.66
N GLU A 166 -12.93 -15.10 10.66
CA GLU A 166 -12.21 -14.59 11.83
C GLU A 166 -12.42 -13.06 11.94
N PRO A 167 -12.62 -12.52 13.15
CA PRO A 167 -12.68 -11.07 13.35
C PRO A 167 -11.30 -10.46 13.06
N LEU A 168 -11.26 -9.21 12.59
CA LEU A 168 -9.99 -8.50 12.43
C LEU A 168 -9.37 -8.23 13.80
N GLU A 169 -8.08 -8.54 13.95
CA GLU A 169 -7.28 -8.06 15.08
C GLU A 169 -7.25 -6.53 15.07
N ASP A 170 -7.26 -5.89 16.24
CA ASP A 170 -7.37 -4.42 16.36
C ASP A 170 -6.31 -3.69 15.51
N VAL A 171 -5.06 -4.19 15.47
CA VAL A 171 -3.96 -3.61 14.68
C VAL A 171 -4.26 -3.61 13.16
N LYS A 172 -4.97 -4.62 12.64
CA LYS A 172 -5.47 -4.65 11.26
C LYS A 172 -6.67 -3.73 11.10
N TYR A 173 -7.66 -3.83 11.98
CA TYR A 173 -8.89 -3.05 11.92
C TYR A 173 -8.65 -1.53 11.88
N PHE A 174 -7.79 -1.01 12.76
CA PHE A 174 -7.36 0.38 12.74
C PHE A 174 -6.38 0.66 11.58
N GLY A 175 -5.36 -0.20 11.41
CA GLY A 175 -4.28 0.02 10.45
C GLY A 175 -4.71 0.04 8.98
N LEU A 176 -5.65 -0.82 8.57
CA LEU A 176 -6.20 -0.83 7.21
C LEU A 176 -7.04 0.42 6.92
N THR A 177 -7.81 0.88 7.91
CA THR A 177 -8.75 2.01 7.80
C THR A 177 -8.01 3.35 7.76
N LEU A 178 -7.16 3.58 8.77
CA LEU A 178 -6.36 4.79 8.95
C LEU A 178 -5.12 4.83 8.05
N GLY A 179 -4.68 3.68 7.53
CA GLY A 179 -3.48 3.56 6.71
C GLY A 179 -2.20 3.65 7.53
N ILE A 180 -2.08 2.81 8.56
CA ILE A 180 -0.92 2.72 9.45
C ILE A 180 -0.16 1.44 9.11
N LYS A 181 1.14 1.54 8.78
CA LYS A 181 2.03 0.37 8.60
C LYS A 181 2.77 0.07 9.90
N MET A 182 2.31 -0.93 10.62
CA MET A 182 2.99 -1.44 11.82
C MET A 182 2.87 -2.95 11.97
N THR A 183 3.65 -3.50 12.90
CA THR A 183 3.49 -4.84 13.48
C THR A 183 3.26 -4.65 14.98
N ASP A 184 2.31 -5.36 15.58
CA ASP A 184 2.07 -5.30 17.03
C ASP A 184 3.07 -6.15 17.83
N SER A 185 2.93 -6.15 19.16
CA SER A 185 3.75 -6.97 20.07
C SER A 185 3.61 -8.47 19.87
N ASN A 186 2.55 -8.93 19.20
CA ASN A 186 2.28 -10.35 18.91
C ASN A 186 2.85 -10.78 17.54
N GLY A 187 3.47 -9.85 16.79
CA GLY A 187 3.99 -10.11 15.45
C GLY A 187 2.91 -10.02 14.36
N VAL A 188 1.74 -9.47 14.66
CA VAL A 188 0.65 -9.29 13.69
C VAL A 188 0.88 -8.01 12.88
N SER A 189 0.97 -8.16 11.56
CA SER A 189 1.00 -7.01 10.64
C SER A 189 -0.37 -6.34 10.55
N SER A 190 -0.40 -5.02 10.68
CA SER A 190 -1.54 -4.14 10.35
C SER A 190 -2.05 -4.24 8.90
N GLN A 191 -1.27 -4.87 8.02
CA GLN A 191 -1.55 -5.03 6.59
C GLN A 191 -1.99 -6.46 6.27
N TYR A 192 -2.55 -6.65 5.07
CA TYR A 192 -3.12 -7.91 4.56
C TYR A 192 -4.23 -8.47 5.46
N ALA A 193 -5.45 -8.52 4.92
CA ALA A 193 -6.60 -9.05 5.62
C ALA A 193 -7.61 -9.65 4.65
N HIS A 194 -8.43 -10.56 5.17
CA HIS A 194 -9.45 -11.23 4.40
C HIS A 194 -10.54 -10.29 3.89
N VAL A 195 -11.09 -10.63 2.72
CA VAL A 195 -12.07 -9.80 1.99
C VAL A 195 -13.36 -9.59 2.80
N GLY A 196 -13.95 -10.64 3.37
CA GLY A 196 -15.21 -10.55 4.10
C GLY A 196 -15.18 -9.57 5.28
N PRO A 197 -14.29 -9.75 6.27
CA PRO A 197 -14.18 -8.82 7.40
C PRO A 197 -13.86 -7.38 6.99
N THR A 198 -13.08 -7.17 5.93
CA THR A 198 -12.76 -5.81 5.46
C THR A 198 -13.88 -5.18 4.63
N TYR A 199 -14.65 -5.97 3.89
CA TYR A 199 -15.86 -5.50 3.21
C TYR A 199 -16.99 -5.16 4.20
N GLN A 200 -17.07 -5.87 5.34
CA GLN A 200 -17.93 -5.49 6.46
C GLN A 200 -17.54 -4.09 7.00
N VAL A 201 -16.26 -3.83 7.27
CA VAL A 201 -15.79 -2.49 7.71
C VAL A 201 -16.17 -1.38 6.72
N MET A 202 -16.09 -1.63 5.42
CA MET A 202 -16.56 -0.68 4.40
C MET A 202 -18.09 -0.49 4.45
N THR A 203 -18.84 -1.59 4.59
CA THR A 203 -20.31 -1.59 4.68
C THR A 203 -20.79 -0.80 5.90
N ASP A 204 -20.18 -1.02 7.06
CA ASP A 204 -20.51 -0.31 8.30
C ASP A 204 -20.19 1.19 8.19
N SER A 205 -19.02 1.52 7.62
CA SER A 205 -18.59 2.90 7.41
C SER A 205 -19.55 3.68 6.50
N VAL A 206 -19.94 3.12 5.36
CA VAL A 206 -20.83 3.81 4.42
C VAL A 206 -22.26 3.88 4.93
N THR A 207 -22.73 2.85 5.64
CA THR A 207 -24.06 2.83 6.26
C THR A 207 -24.15 3.86 7.38
N LYS A 208 -23.13 3.97 8.25
CA LYS A 208 -23.07 4.99 9.30
C LYS A 208 -23.04 6.41 8.72
N TYR A 209 -22.30 6.63 7.63
CA TYR A 209 -22.33 7.92 6.94
C TYR A 209 -23.72 8.25 6.36
N ALA A 210 -24.34 7.32 5.63
CA ALA A 210 -25.68 7.50 5.08
C ALA A 210 -26.75 7.76 6.17
N ALA A 211 -26.59 7.16 7.35
CA ALA A 211 -27.47 7.40 8.50
C ALA A 211 -27.28 8.79 9.13
N ARG A 212 -26.06 9.34 9.15
CA ARG A 212 -25.79 10.73 9.60
C ARG A 212 -26.18 11.79 8.58
N HIS A 213 -26.20 11.44 7.30
CA HIS A 213 -26.52 12.34 6.19
C HIS A 213 -27.81 11.93 5.47
N PRO A 214 -28.98 11.93 6.14
CA PRO A 214 -30.23 11.43 5.59
C PRO A 214 -30.70 12.20 4.35
N ASP A 215 -30.29 13.46 4.19
CA ASP A 215 -30.65 14.27 3.02
C ASP A 215 -29.75 13.99 1.79
N ASN A 216 -28.79 13.07 1.91
CA ASN A 216 -27.95 12.62 0.80
C ASN A 216 -28.52 11.30 0.20
N PRO A 217 -29.22 11.36 -0.94
CA PRO A 217 -29.76 10.17 -1.59
C PRO A 217 -28.67 9.27 -2.21
N HIS A 218 -27.52 9.83 -2.61
CA HIS A 218 -26.44 9.06 -3.24
C HIS A 218 -25.81 8.09 -2.25
N PHE A 219 -25.48 8.55 -1.04
CA PHE A 219 -24.96 7.68 0.01
C PHE A 219 -25.97 6.68 0.55
N LYS A 220 -27.28 6.98 0.51
CA LYS A 220 -28.33 5.99 0.75
C LYS A 220 -28.31 4.86 -0.29
N GLU A 221 -28.21 5.20 -1.59
CA GLU A 221 -28.12 4.21 -2.68
C GLU A 221 -26.84 3.36 -2.56
N ILE A 222 -25.70 3.98 -2.26
CA ILE A 222 -24.42 3.30 -2.05
C ILE A 222 -24.45 2.40 -0.81
N ALA A 223 -25.06 2.83 0.30
CA ALA A 223 -25.17 2.01 1.51
C ALA A 223 -26.07 0.78 1.32
N ASP A 224 -27.20 0.91 0.61
CA ASP A 224 -28.03 -0.23 0.19
C ASP A 224 -27.24 -1.19 -0.71
N ALA A 225 -26.41 -0.67 -1.61
CA ALA A 225 -25.56 -1.47 -2.49
C ALA A 225 -24.50 -2.26 -1.70
N PHE A 226 -23.73 -1.63 -0.80
CA PHE A 226 -22.75 -2.31 0.04
C PHE A 226 -23.42 -3.35 0.95
N THR A 227 -24.51 -2.98 1.62
CA THR A 227 -25.25 -3.88 2.53
C THR A 227 -25.77 -5.11 1.81
N THR A 228 -26.40 -4.93 0.65
CA THR A 228 -26.88 -6.05 -0.17
C THR A 228 -25.71 -6.92 -0.63
N SER A 229 -24.65 -6.32 -1.15
CA SER A 229 -23.53 -7.08 -1.75
C SER A 229 -22.74 -7.86 -0.71
N ASN A 230 -22.55 -7.30 0.49
CA ASN A 230 -21.94 -7.99 1.62
C ASN A 230 -22.80 -9.20 2.07
N LYS A 231 -24.12 -8.99 2.21
CA LYS A 231 -25.09 -10.05 2.54
C LYS A 231 -25.10 -11.17 1.51
N GLU A 232 -25.17 -10.86 0.22
CA GLU A 232 -25.32 -11.86 -0.84
C GLU A 232 -24.01 -12.56 -1.22
N ALA A 233 -22.86 -11.88 -1.08
CA ALA A 233 -21.55 -12.50 -1.32
C ALA A 233 -21.19 -13.57 -0.26
N ARG A 234 -21.68 -13.41 0.97
CA ARG A 234 -21.54 -14.37 2.09
C ARG A 234 -20.09 -14.82 2.28
N PHE A 235 -19.16 -13.87 2.35
CA PHE A 235 -17.74 -14.20 2.54
C PHE A 235 -17.50 -14.86 3.89
N VAL A 236 -16.87 -16.04 3.85
CA VAL A 236 -16.12 -16.59 4.97
C VAL A 236 -14.65 -16.35 4.67
N ASN A 237 -13.99 -15.52 5.49
CA ASN A 237 -12.65 -15.00 5.22
C ASN A 237 -12.57 -14.41 3.79
N SER A 238 -11.86 -15.04 2.86
CA SER A 238 -11.76 -14.58 1.45
C SER A 238 -12.45 -15.52 0.45
N THR A 239 -13.27 -16.45 0.95
CA THR A 239 -14.06 -17.40 0.15
C THR A 239 -15.52 -16.96 0.11
N PRO A 240 -16.07 -16.55 -1.06
CA PRO A 240 -17.49 -16.23 -1.18
C PRO A 240 -18.34 -17.49 -1.12
N HIS A 241 -19.53 -17.39 -0.51
CA HIS A 241 -20.55 -18.45 -0.54
C HIS A 241 -21.80 -18.04 -1.35
N GLY A 242 -21.80 -16.82 -1.89
CA GLY A 242 -22.77 -16.33 -2.87
C GLY A 242 -22.46 -16.82 -4.29
N ASN A 243 -23.50 -17.17 -5.05
CA ASN A 243 -23.40 -17.60 -6.44
C ASN A 243 -23.56 -16.44 -7.46
N GLY A 244 -23.63 -15.20 -7.00
CA GLY A 244 -23.82 -14.00 -7.83
C GLY A 244 -25.25 -13.78 -8.36
N ALA A 245 -26.19 -14.70 -8.15
CA ALA A 245 -27.52 -14.63 -8.76
C ALA A 245 -28.32 -13.39 -8.32
N ALA A 246 -28.46 -13.18 -7.01
CA ALA A 246 -29.20 -12.03 -6.45
C ALA A 246 -28.60 -10.67 -6.86
N LEU A 247 -27.28 -10.60 -7.08
CA LEU A 247 -26.62 -9.36 -7.54
C LEU A 247 -26.79 -9.14 -9.05
N SER A 248 -26.79 -10.20 -9.87
CA SER A 248 -27.13 -10.09 -11.30
C SER A 248 -28.59 -9.71 -11.50
N GLU A 249 -29.49 -10.27 -10.67
CA GLU A 249 -30.90 -9.91 -10.64
C GLU A 249 -31.10 -8.46 -10.20
N ARG A 250 -30.44 -8.00 -9.12
CA ARG A 250 -30.46 -6.59 -8.69
C ARG A 250 -30.06 -5.66 -9.83
N ILE A 251 -28.96 -5.96 -10.53
CA ILE A 251 -28.48 -5.16 -11.68
C ILE A 251 -29.53 -5.07 -12.79
N LYS A 252 -30.20 -6.18 -13.13
CA LYS A 252 -31.12 -6.28 -14.28
C LYS A 252 -32.54 -5.80 -13.98
N LEU A 253 -33.04 -6.07 -12.78
CA LEU A 253 -34.46 -5.93 -12.44
C LEU A 253 -34.78 -4.85 -11.40
N SER A 254 -33.79 -4.26 -10.71
CA SER A 254 -34.06 -3.29 -9.64
C SER A 254 -33.71 -1.83 -9.93
N GLY A 255 -32.91 -1.55 -10.97
CA GLY A 255 -32.52 -0.15 -11.28
C GLY A 255 -31.59 0.49 -10.25
N LYS A 256 -31.02 -0.31 -9.33
CA LYS A 256 -30.16 0.17 -8.24
C LYS A 256 -28.67 -0.04 -8.50
N VAL A 257 -27.85 0.89 -8.01
CA VAL A 257 -26.39 0.67 -7.83
C VAL A 257 -26.14 -0.68 -7.16
N THR A 258 -25.15 -1.41 -7.67
CA THR A 258 -24.72 -2.70 -7.14
C THR A 258 -23.19 -2.71 -7.06
N THR A 259 -22.66 -2.94 -5.86
CA THR A 259 -21.22 -3.13 -5.65
C THR A 259 -20.87 -4.61 -5.84
N ILE A 260 -19.65 -4.92 -6.27
CA ILE A 260 -19.17 -6.30 -6.40
C ILE A 260 -17.82 -6.35 -5.66
N PRO A 261 -17.67 -7.12 -4.58
CA PRO A 261 -16.38 -7.31 -3.93
C PRO A 261 -15.46 -8.09 -4.90
N VAL A 262 -14.39 -7.48 -5.41
CA VAL A 262 -13.49 -8.14 -6.38
C VAL A 262 -12.16 -8.45 -5.75
N ASN A 263 -11.64 -9.65 -6.01
CA ASN A 263 -10.36 -10.10 -5.51
C ASN A 263 -9.64 -11.03 -6.50
N CYS A 264 -8.33 -11.15 -6.33
CA CYS A 264 -7.40 -11.99 -7.08
C CYS A 264 -6.29 -12.45 -6.11
N LYS A 265 -5.25 -13.12 -6.63
CA LYS A 265 -4.07 -13.58 -5.85
C LYS A 265 -3.49 -12.50 -4.92
N GLY A 266 -3.84 -12.61 -3.63
CA GLY A 266 -3.53 -11.68 -2.53
C GLY A 266 -3.91 -10.19 -2.71
N HIS A 267 -4.74 -9.81 -3.69
CA HIS A 267 -5.10 -8.41 -3.94
C HIS A 267 -6.59 -8.22 -4.20
N ALA A 268 -7.14 -7.07 -3.76
CA ALA A 268 -8.55 -6.74 -3.86
C ALA A 268 -8.77 -5.41 -4.58
N MET A 269 -9.85 -5.33 -5.36
CA MET A 269 -10.20 -4.20 -6.23
C MET A 269 -11.63 -3.75 -5.93
N GLY A 270 -11.96 -2.52 -6.34
CA GLY A 270 -13.34 -2.05 -6.36
C GLY A 270 -13.99 -2.35 -7.71
N LEU A 271 -15.22 -2.87 -7.70
CA LEU A 271 -16.08 -2.90 -8.88
C LEU A 271 -17.49 -2.56 -8.46
N SER A 272 -18.18 -1.74 -9.25
CA SER A 272 -19.60 -1.45 -9.09
C SER A 272 -20.27 -1.26 -10.44
N PHE A 273 -21.56 -1.49 -10.49
CA PHE A 273 -22.40 -1.16 -11.63
C PHE A 273 -23.42 -0.09 -11.22
N VAL A 274 -23.52 0.98 -12.02
CA VAL A 274 -24.48 2.07 -11.86
C VAL A 274 -25.42 2.05 -13.09
N PRO A 275 -26.70 1.69 -12.93
CA PRO A 275 -27.65 1.58 -14.05
C PRO A 275 -28.10 2.96 -14.54
N ASP A 276 -28.30 3.13 -15.86
CA ASP A 276 -28.69 4.43 -16.45
C ASP A 276 -30.16 4.82 -16.20
N GLY A 277 -31.04 3.86 -15.90
CA GLY A 277 -32.48 4.08 -15.88
C GLY A 277 -33.27 2.92 -15.29
N GLU A 278 -34.58 2.97 -15.50
CA GLU A 278 -35.56 2.08 -14.87
C GLU A 278 -35.47 0.61 -15.33
N PRO A 279 -35.94 -0.35 -14.51
CA PRO A 279 -36.07 -1.75 -14.90
C PRO A 279 -36.99 -2.00 -16.12
N PRO A 280 -36.69 -2.98 -16.98
CA PRO A 280 -35.48 -3.80 -16.98
C PRO A 280 -34.27 -2.98 -17.48
N VAL A 281 -33.21 -2.98 -16.68
CA VAL A 281 -32.02 -2.18 -16.95
C VAL A 281 -31.31 -2.74 -18.18
N LYS A 282 -31.30 -1.99 -19.28
CA LYS A 282 -30.53 -2.37 -20.48
C LYS A 282 -29.04 -2.08 -20.33
N SER A 283 -28.68 -0.93 -19.78
CA SER A 283 -27.32 -0.38 -19.84
C SER A 283 -26.93 0.38 -18.57
N GLY A 284 -25.63 0.64 -18.43
CA GLY A 284 -25.09 1.34 -17.27
C GLY A 284 -23.60 1.66 -17.37
N SER A 285 -23.04 2.06 -16.24
CA SER A 285 -21.63 2.38 -16.04
C SER A 285 -20.97 1.34 -15.12
N LEU A 286 -19.92 0.68 -15.60
CA LEU A 286 -19.11 -0.24 -14.82
C LEU A 286 -17.90 0.50 -14.24
N VAL A 287 -17.91 0.70 -12.93
CA VAL A 287 -16.91 1.48 -12.18
C VAL A 287 -15.87 0.53 -11.59
N TYR A 288 -14.68 0.47 -12.17
CA TYR A 288 -13.57 -0.39 -11.73
C TYR A 288 -12.45 0.43 -11.09
N THR A 289 -11.92 -0.03 -9.95
CA THR A 289 -10.87 0.67 -9.20
C THR A 289 -9.71 -0.24 -8.84
N ASN A 290 -8.52 0.10 -9.34
CA ASN A 290 -7.25 -0.46 -8.88
C ASN A 290 -6.24 0.65 -8.61
N ARG A 291 -5.70 0.67 -7.40
CA ARG A 291 -4.62 1.58 -6.97
C ARG A 291 -3.37 0.85 -6.48
N GLY A 292 -3.36 -0.48 -6.52
CA GLY A 292 -2.29 -1.33 -6.03
C GLY A 292 -1.72 -2.23 -7.12
N LEU A 293 -1.50 -3.50 -6.76
CA LEU A 293 -0.81 -4.49 -7.58
C LEU A 293 -1.46 -4.73 -8.95
N GLY A 294 -0.64 -5.05 -9.95
CA GLY A 294 -1.04 -5.29 -11.34
C GLY A 294 -1.18 -4.02 -12.20
N GLU A 295 -1.30 -2.84 -11.59
CA GLU A 295 -1.52 -1.59 -12.32
C GLU A 295 -0.24 -0.97 -12.87
N THR A 296 -0.30 -0.37 -14.06
CA THR A 296 0.85 0.33 -14.65
C THR A 296 1.16 1.62 -13.87
N PRO A 297 2.43 1.94 -13.57
CA PRO A 297 2.80 3.24 -13.01
C PRO A 297 2.18 4.41 -13.78
N GLY A 298 1.44 5.27 -13.06
CA GLY A 298 0.70 6.40 -13.64
C GLY A 298 -0.75 6.12 -14.04
N LYS A 299 -1.20 4.86 -14.05
CA LYS A 299 -2.60 4.47 -14.36
C LYS A 299 -3.45 4.11 -13.13
N PHE A 300 -2.92 4.31 -11.92
CA PHE A 300 -3.65 4.08 -10.66
C PHE A 300 -4.91 4.95 -10.53
N GLY A 301 -6.04 4.31 -10.22
CA GLY A 301 -7.28 5.02 -9.92
C GLY A 301 -8.55 4.25 -10.26
N THR A 302 -9.59 5.01 -10.61
CA THR A 302 -10.90 4.47 -11.00
C THR A 302 -11.15 4.71 -12.47
N ARG A 303 -11.42 3.65 -13.22
CA ARG A 303 -11.89 3.65 -14.60
C ARG A 303 -13.40 3.44 -14.60
N ILE A 304 -14.13 4.19 -15.41
CA ILE A 304 -15.55 3.99 -15.62
C ILE A 304 -15.74 3.61 -17.07
N TYR A 305 -16.28 2.41 -17.29
CA TYR A 305 -16.57 1.86 -18.60
C TYR A 305 -18.05 1.96 -18.91
N ARG A 306 -18.36 2.07 -20.20
CA ARG A 306 -19.71 1.94 -20.69
C ARG A 306 -20.09 0.46 -20.84
N VAL A 307 -21.31 0.10 -20.45
CA VAL A 307 -21.91 -1.22 -20.70
C VAL A 307 -23.26 -1.03 -21.36
N GLU A 308 -23.37 -1.33 -22.65
CA GLU A 308 -24.62 -1.19 -23.44
C GLU A 308 -25.60 -2.36 -23.28
N ASP A 309 -25.13 -3.46 -22.67
CA ASP A 309 -25.90 -4.68 -22.43
C ASP A 309 -25.58 -5.26 -21.05
N SER A 310 -26.44 -4.96 -20.07
CA SER A 310 -26.36 -5.47 -18.70
C SER A 310 -26.54 -6.99 -18.62
N SER A 311 -27.08 -7.64 -19.67
CA SER A 311 -27.30 -9.10 -19.67
C SER A 311 -25.98 -9.86 -19.49
N LYS A 312 -24.88 -9.30 -20.02
CA LYS A 312 -23.49 -9.75 -19.90
C LYS A 312 -22.97 -9.82 -18.45
N ILE A 313 -23.56 -9.04 -17.55
CA ILE A 313 -23.26 -9.10 -16.12
C ILE A 313 -24.06 -10.26 -15.50
N THR A 314 -23.62 -11.48 -15.81
CA THR A 314 -24.24 -12.75 -15.41
C THR A 314 -23.95 -13.11 -13.94
N PRO A 315 -24.70 -14.06 -13.33
CA PRO A 315 -24.34 -14.61 -12.03
C PRO A 315 -22.92 -15.21 -12.03
N GLU A 316 -22.52 -15.85 -13.13
CA GLU A 316 -21.18 -16.40 -13.31
C GLU A 316 -20.09 -15.34 -13.32
N PHE A 317 -20.25 -14.24 -14.07
CA PHE A 317 -19.32 -13.11 -14.02
C PHE A 317 -19.17 -12.61 -12.58
N ILE A 318 -20.27 -12.34 -11.87
CA ILE A 318 -20.22 -11.84 -10.50
C ILE A 318 -19.54 -12.85 -9.56
N ARG A 319 -19.88 -14.14 -9.66
CA ARG A 319 -19.23 -15.22 -8.89
C ARG A 319 -17.73 -15.25 -9.13
N ASN A 320 -17.30 -15.21 -10.39
CA ASN A 320 -15.89 -15.32 -10.76
C ASN A 320 -15.09 -14.10 -10.24
N MET A 321 -15.66 -12.89 -10.32
CA MET A 321 -15.06 -11.67 -9.78
C MET A 321 -14.96 -11.69 -8.24
N MET A 322 -15.95 -12.26 -7.54
CA MET A 322 -15.90 -12.45 -6.08
C MET A 322 -14.96 -13.57 -5.62
N ASN A 323 -14.70 -14.56 -6.48
CA ASN A 323 -14.00 -15.79 -6.11
C ASN A 323 -12.51 -15.79 -6.48
N GLY A 324 -12.02 -14.77 -7.18
CA GLY A 324 -10.69 -14.78 -7.80
C GLY A 324 -9.52 -15.01 -6.83
N HIS A 325 -9.61 -14.65 -5.56
CA HIS A 325 -8.63 -15.05 -4.56
C HIS A 325 -8.73 -16.55 -4.25
N ASN A 326 -9.91 -17.05 -3.90
CA ASN A 326 -10.10 -18.45 -3.54
C ASN A 326 -9.81 -19.41 -4.72
N SER A 327 -10.09 -19.02 -5.97
CA SER A 327 -9.75 -19.79 -7.17
C SER A 327 -8.37 -19.50 -7.77
N GLY A 328 -7.58 -18.57 -7.19
CA GLY A 328 -6.27 -18.21 -7.73
C GLY A 328 -6.31 -17.55 -9.11
N ALA A 329 -7.31 -16.73 -9.41
CA ALA A 329 -7.31 -15.85 -10.58
C ALA A 329 -6.22 -14.78 -10.48
N SER A 330 -5.58 -14.48 -11.60
CA SER A 330 -4.61 -13.40 -11.75
C SER A 330 -5.29 -12.03 -11.89
N HIS A 331 -4.51 -10.94 -11.89
CA HIS A 331 -5.02 -9.62 -12.24
C HIS A 331 -5.54 -9.57 -13.68
N ASP A 332 -4.83 -10.21 -14.61
CA ASP A 332 -5.16 -10.19 -16.04
C ASP A 332 -6.46 -10.95 -16.32
N ASP A 333 -6.79 -11.99 -15.56
CA ASP A 333 -8.09 -12.69 -15.62
C ASP A 333 -9.26 -11.77 -15.21
N ILE A 334 -9.05 -10.92 -14.21
CA ILE A 334 -10.04 -9.94 -13.74
C ILE A 334 -10.22 -8.83 -14.79
N VAL A 335 -9.12 -8.32 -15.35
CA VAL A 335 -9.17 -7.31 -16.43
C VAL A 335 -9.80 -7.87 -17.70
N SER A 336 -9.51 -9.12 -18.05
CA SER A 336 -10.10 -9.79 -19.23
C SER A 336 -11.62 -9.98 -19.07
N GLN A 337 -12.08 -10.34 -17.88
CA GLN A 337 -13.53 -10.41 -17.59
C GLN A 337 -14.21 -9.04 -17.70
N ILE A 338 -13.56 -7.95 -17.24
CA ILE A 338 -14.05 -6.59 -17.42
C ILE A 338 -14.13 -6.24 -18.91
N ALA A 339 -13.06 -6.49 -19.68
CA ALA A 339 -13.02 -6.22 -21.11
C ALA A 339 -14.14 -6.94 -21.88
N ASN A 340 -14.43 -8.19 -21.53
CA ASN A 340 -15.50 -8.97 -22.15
C ASN A 340 -16.91 -8.38 -21.91
N VAL A 341 -17.19 -7.86 -20.70
CA VAL A 341 -18.51 -7.23 -20.41
C VAL A 341 -18.62 -5.79 -20.90
N THR A 342 -17.50 -5.16 -21.28
CA THR A 342 -17.42 -3.80 -21.85
C THR A 342 -17.12 -3.79 -23.36
N ASP A 343 -17.25 -4.94 -24.04
CA ASP A 343 -16.97 -5.08 -25.49
C ASP A 343 -15.60 -4.52 -25.93
N HIS A 344 -14.58 -4.73 -25.08
CA HIS A 344 -13.22 -4.21 -25.21
C HIS A 344 -13.12 -2.69 -25.41
N GLN A 345 -14.16 -1.93 -25.06
CA GLN A 345 -14.15 -0.47 -25.13
C GLN A 345 -13.25 0.15 -24.05
N ASP A 346 -12.63 1.27 -24.39
CA ASP A 346 -11.89 2.09 -23.43
C ASP A 346 -12.81 2.71 -22.35
N PRO A 347 -12.27 3.10 -21.18
CA PRO A 347 -13.04 3.81 -20.18
C PRO A 347 -13.55 5.16 -20.70
N VAL A 348 -14.86 5.42 -20.56
CA VAL A 348 -15.45 6.75 -20.84
C VAL A 348 -15.01 7.82 -19.83
N CYS A 349 -14.49 7.41 -18.67
CA CYS A 349 -13.89 8.31 -17.70
C CYS A 349 -12.76 7.62 -16.93
N PHE A 350 -11.71 8.39 -16.61
CA PHE A 350 -10.65 7.99 -15.69
C PHE A 350 -10.47 9.03 -14.59
N ILE A 351 -10.50 8.56 -13.34
CA ILE A 351 -10.26 9.34 -12.14
C ILE A 351 -8.87 8.96 -11.60
N PRO A 352 -7.82 9.79 -11.83
CA PRO A 352 -6.49 9.51 -11.30
C PRO A 352 -6.50 9.58 -9.77
N GLN A 353 -5.93 8.57 -9.12
CA GLN A 353 -5.79 8.51 -7.67
C GLN A 353 -4.38 8.02 -7.32
N SER A 354 -3.81 8.53 -6.23
CA SER A 354 -2.44 8.15 -5.83
C SER A 354 -2.29 6.64 -5.66
N ALA A 355 -1.16 6.12 -6.14
CA ALA A 355 -0.72 4.76 -5.88
C ALA A 355 -0.85 4.41 -4.39
N GLN A 356 -1.24 3.19 -4.11
CA GLN A 356 -1.38 2.68 -2.76
C GLN A 356 -0.01 2.31 -2.21
N LYS A 357 0.45 3.02 -1.17
CA LYS A 357 1.77 2.79 -0.54
C LYS A 357 1.80 1.64 0.48
N LEU A 358 0.65 1.00 0.69
CA LEU A 358 0.32 0.15 1.81
C LEU A 358 -0.50 -1.05 1.31
N GLU A 359 -0.48 -2.16 2.02
CA GLU A 359 -1.11 -3.42 1.61
C GLU A 359 -2.48 -3.57 2.31
N ASN A 360 -3.31 -2.55 2.11
CA ASN A 360 -4.68 -2.40 2.62
C ASN A 360 -5.72 -2.30 1.49
N CYS A 361 -5.52 -3.02 0.39
CA CYS A 361 -6.24 -2.84 -0.88
C CYS A 361 -7.74 -3.12 -0.79
N THR A 362 -8.13 -4.06 0.07
CA THR A 362 -9.53 -4.37 0.40
C THR A 362 -10.32 -3.14 0.87
N ILE A 363 -9.71 -2.28 1.70
CA ILE A 363 -10.30 -1.01 2.14
C ILE A 363 -10.00 0.09 1.12
N ALA A 364 -8.76 0.20 0.65
CA ALA A 364 -8.30 1.35 -0.12
C ALA A 364 -8.92 1.46 -1.53
N ASN A 365 -9.19 0.33 -2.19
CA ASN A 365 -9.84 0.30 -3.50
C ASN A 365 -11.37 0.38 -3.39
N ALA A 366 -12.00 -0.34 -2.45
CA ALA A 366 -13.44 -0.20 -2.18
C ALA A 366 -13.82 1.25 -1.79
N ARG A 367 -13.03 1.87 -0.91
CA ARG A 367 -13.17 3.29 -0.58
C ARG A 367 -13.03 4.20 -1.79
N ALA A 368 -12.02 3.95 -2.64
CA ALA A 368 -11.75 4.76 -3.82
C ALA A 368 -12.78 4.57 -4.96
N ASN A 369 -13.48 3.43 -4.98
CA ASN A 369 -14.55 3.11 -5.94
C ASN A 369 -15.77 4.02 -5.75
N MET A 370 -16.12 4.38 -4.51
CA MET A 370 -17.22 5.32 -4.23
C MET A 370 -17.08 6.66 -4.96
N HIS A 371 -15.87 7.17 -5.19
CA HIS A 371 -15.68 8.39 -5.98
C HIS A 371 -16.15 8.22 -7.45
N GLY A 372 -15.95 7.04 -8.03
CA GLY A 372 -16.47 6.72 -9.36
C GLY A 372 -17.95 6.37 -9.37
N ILE A 373 -18.48 5.75 -8.30
CA ILE A 373 -19.93 5.51 -8.15
C ILE A 373 -20.66 6.85 -8.11
N LEU A 374 -20.24 7.79 -7.26
CA LEU A 374 -20.80 9.14 -7.18
C LEU A 374 -20.72 9.88 -8.52
N LEU A 375 -19.60 9.75 -9.25
CA LEU A 375 -19.46 10.38 -10.56
C LEU A 375 -20.39 9.76 -11.61
N ALA A 376 -20.59 8.44 -11.58
CA ALA A 376 -21.52 7.75 -12.48
C ALA A 376 -22.99 8.02 -12.13
N ILE A 377 -23.34 8.16 -10.84
CA ILE A 377 -24.65 8.65 -10.41
C ILE A 377 -24.88 10.07 -10.94
N ARG A 378 -23.91 10.97 -10.80
CA ARG A 378 -24.03 12.33 -11.34
C ARG A 378 -24.08 12.36 -12.87
N ALA A 379 -23.37 11.47 -13.56
CA ALA A 379 -23.46 11.33 -15.01
C ALA A 379 -24.87 10.92 -15.45
N ARG A 380 -25.48 9.95 -14.76
CA ARG A 380 -26.89 9.54 -14.94
C ARG A 380 -27.84 10.73 -14.74
N GLU A 381 -27.68 11.52 -13.68
CA GLU A 381 -28.47 12.73 -13.42
C GLU A 381 -28.32 13.82 -14.50
N ARG A 382 -27.17 13.88 -15.18
CA ARG A 382 -26.91 14.78 -16.32
C ARG A 382 -27.24 14.15 -17.68
N GLY A 383 -27.72 12.92 -17.74
CA GLY A 383 -28.03 12.22 -18.99
C GLY A 383 -26.81 11.79 -19.80
N GLY A 384 -25.64 11.63 -19.17
CA GLY A 384 -24.41 11.15 -19.80
C GLY A 384 -23.13 11.76 -19.20
N PHE A 385 -21.98 11.12 -19.45
CA PHE A 385 -20.67 11.64 -19.03
C PHE A 385 -20.28 12.93 -19.78
N ASP A 386 -20.69 13.07 -21.04
CA ASP A 386 -20.41 14.25 -21.88
C ASP A 386 -21.11 15.52 -21.37
N ASN A 387 -22.17 15.36 -20.56
CA ASN A 387 -22.92 16.46 -19.96
C ASN A 387 -22.40 16.86 -18.56
N LEU A 388 -21.32 16.24 -18.07
CA LEU A 388 -20.71 16.59 -16.78
C LEU A 388 -19.90 17.88 -16.86
N THR A 389 -20.29 18.88 -16.08
CA THR A 389 -19.48 20.09 -15.92
C THR A 389 -18.26 19.85 -15.01
N GLU A 390 -17.26 20.72 -15.06
CA GLU A 390 -16.16 20.71 -14.07
C GLU A 390 -16.65 20.97 -12.65
N GLN A 391 -17.77 21.71 -12.49
CA GLN A 391 -18.41 21.90 -11.18
C GLN A 391 -19.01 20.59 -10.66
N ASP A 392 -19.68 19.81 -11.50
CA ASP A 392 -20.20 18.48 -11.13
C ASP A 392 -19.08 17.55 -10.63
N LYS A 393 -17.94 17.54 -11.34
CA LYS A 393 -16.74 16.78 -10.94
C LYS A 393 -16.16 17.29 -9.62
N ALA A 394 -16.13 18.61 -9.40
CA ALA A 394 -15.64 19.22 -8.17
C ALA A 394 -16.56 18.92 -6.97
N ASP A 395 -17.87 18.97 -7.15
CA ASP A 395 -18.87 18.66 -6.13
C ASP A 395 -18.82 17.19 -5.71
N VAL A 396 -18.82 16.26 -6.68
CA VAL A 396 -18.64 14.82 -6.44
C VAL A 396 -17.33 14.53 -5.68
N LYS A 397 -16.24 15.21 -6.06
CA LYS A 397 -14.95 15.09 -5.38
C LYS A 397 -15.00 15.64 -3.95
N LYS A 398 -15.70 16.75 -3.71
CA LYS A 398 -15.91 17.34 -2.38
C LYS A 398 -16.71 16.39 -1.49
N GLU A 399 -17.80 15.84 -2.00
CA GLU A 399 -18.67 14.89 -1.31
C GLU A 399 -17.93 13.60 -0.93
N PHE A 400 -17.22 13.00 -1.90
CA PHE A 400 -16.31 11.87 -1.65
C PHE A 400 -15.29 12.20 -0.56
N LYS A 401 -14.72 13.42 -0.56
CA LYS A 401 -13.76 13.84 0.45
C LYS A 401 -14.38 13.95 1.84
N SER A 402 -15.57 14.55 1.98
CA SER A 402 -16.31 14.60 3.25
C SER A 402 -16.48 13.20 3.84
N TYR A 403 -16.97 12.23 3.06
CA TYR A 403 -17.06 10.83 3.49
C TYR A 403 -15.71 10.27 3.95
N THR A 404 -14.64 10.43 3.16
CA THR A 404 -13.33 9.85 3.54
C THR A 404 -12.69 10.52 4.76
N THR A 405 -13.03 11.78 5.06
CA THR A 405 -12.59 12.48 6.27
C THR A 405 -13.37 11.98 7.48
N GLU A 406 -14.69 11.90 7.39
CA GLU A 406 -15.55 11.36 8.45
C GLU A 406 -15.24 9.89 8.78
N MET A 407 -14.98 9.06 7.77
CA MET A 407 -14.54 7.67 7.96
C MET A 407 -13.25 7.57 8.78
N ARG A 408 -12.33 8.54 8.65
CA ARG A 408 -11.11 8.59 9.48
C ARG A 408 -11.42 9.11 10.88
N GLN A 409 -12.19 10.19 11.00
CA GLN A 409 -12.57 10.77 12.28
C GLN A 409 -13.26 9.73 13.17
N ASP A 410 -14.27 9.05 12.64
CA ASP A 410 -14.98 7.96 13.30
C ASP A 410 -14.05 6.86 13.83
N LYS A 411 -12.99 6.55 13.07
CA LYS A 411 -12.01 5.52 13.44
C LYS A 411 -10.98 6.02 14.45
N VAL A 412 -10.67 7.31 14.42
CA VAL A 412 -9.86 7.99 15.44
C VAL A 412 -10.62 8.05 16.76
N ASP A 413 -11.89 8.46 16.74
CA ASP A 413 -12.74 8.57 17.93
C ASP A 413 -12.90 7.18 18.59
N GLU A 414 -13.12 6.13 17.79
CA GLU A 414 -13.16 4.76 18.28
C GLU A 414 -11.83 4.31 18.93
N LEU A 415 -10.68 4.73 18.39
CA LEU A 415 -9.37 4.43 18.99
C LEU A 415 -9.16 5.22 20.30
N VAL A 416 -9.60 6.47 20.36
CA VAL A 416 -9.61 7.28 21.59
C VAL A 416 -10.44 6.60 22.67
N ASP A 417 -11.65 6.16 22.35
CA ASP A 417 -12.53 5.46 23.29
C ASP A 417 -11.95 4.09 23.71
N LYS A 418 -11.26 3.38 22.81
CA LYS A 418 -10.53 2.15 23.16
C LYS A 418 -9.39 2.41 24.15
N ILE A 419 -8.61 3.49 23.97
CA ILE A 419 -7.55 3.90 24.91
C ILE A 419 -8.17 4.28 26.26
N ARG A 420 -9.19 5.14 26.27
CA ARG A 420 -9.84 5.61 27.51
C ARG A 420 -10.43 4.48 28.33
N ASN A 421 -11.06 3.50 27.69
CA ASN A 421 -11.66 2.35 28.35
C ASN A 421 -10.64 1.25 28.70
N ASN A 422 -9.41 1.31 28.20
CA ASN A 422 -8.35 0.32 28.44
C ASN A 422 -6.98 1.04 28.59
N PRO A 423 -6.79 1.88 29.63
CA PRO A 423 -5.63 2.77 29.73
C PRO A 423 -4.28 2.04 29.85
N ASP A 424 -4.27 0.78 30.29
CA ASP A 424 -3.07 -0.05 30.39
C ASP A 424 -2.76 -0.84 29.10
N ASN A 425 -3.62 -0.74 28.07
CA ASN A 425 -3.42 -1.45 26.81
C ASN A 425 -2.46 -0.69 25.88
N GLU A 426 -1.17 -1.01 26.01
CA GLU A 426 -0.10 -0.45 25.18
C GLU A 426 -0.28 -0.69 23.68
N ASN A 427 -1.05 -1.70 23.23
CA ASN A 427 -1.29 -1.90 21.80
C ASN A 427 -2.10 -0.74 21.21
N TYR A 428 -3.17 -0.30 21.90
CA TYR A 428 -3.95 0.87 21.46
C TYR A 428 -3.12 2.16 21.47
N LYS A 429 -2.29 2.37 22.49
CA LYS A 429 -1.36 3.51 22.53
C LYS A 429 -0.35 3.47 21.39
N ASN A 430 0.20 2.30 21.07
CA ASN A 430 1.17 2.12 19.99
C ASN A 430 0.52 2.35 18.60
N ILE A 431 -0.71 1.89 18.38
CA ILE A 431 -1.48 2.19 17.16
C ILE A 431 -1.68 3.71 17.02
N ALA A 432 -2.04 4.41 18.10
CA ALA A 432 -2.22 5.86 18.10
C ALA A 432 -0.91 6.63 17.86
N LYS A 433 0.17 6.27 18.56
CA LYS A 433 1.52 6.84 18.37
C LYS A 433 2.00 6.68 16.92
N GLU A 434 1.82 5.49 16.33
CA GLU A 434 2.24 5.24 14.95
C GLU A 434 1.34 5.94 13.91
N TYR A 435 0.03 6.10 14.18
CA TYR A 435 -0.84 6.95 13.36
C TYR A 435 -0.34 8.40 13.31
N LEU A 436 -0.08 9.01 14.47
CA LEU A 436 0.39 10.40 14.56
C LEU A 436 1.74 10.59 13.85
N LYS A 437 2.64 9.61 13.98
CA LYS A 437 3.95 9.57 13.30
C LYS A 437 3.85 9.43 11.78
N GLN A 438 2.95 8.59 11.26
CA GLN A 438 2.81 8.36 9.82
C GLN A 438 1.94 9.42 9.12
N HIS A 439 1.07 10.12 9.85
CA HIS A 439 0.16 11.16 9.34
C HIS A 439 0.35 12.51 10.04
N PRO A 440 1.56 13.12 10.00
CA PRO A 440 1.87 14.33 10.78
C PRO A 440 1.04 15.56 10.37
N LYS A 441 0.46 15.57 9.16
CA LYS A 441 -0.49 16.62 8.73
C LYS A 441 -1.88 16.46 9.35
N ASP A 442 -2.31 15.22 9.55
CA ASP A 442 -3.59 14.90 10.17
C ASP A 442 -3.47 15.01 11.70
N ALA A 443 -2.27 14.83 12.28
CA ALA A 443 -2.01 14.92 13.72
C ALA A 443 -2.57 16.19 14.37
N GLN A 444 -2.31 17.38 13.80
CA GLN A 444 -2.82 18.65 14.36
C GLN A 444 -4.33 18.88 14.15
N THR A 445 -5.01 18.02 13.39
CA THR A 445 -6.44 18.13 13.09
C THR A 445 -7.18 16.87 13.55
N LEU A 446 -7.35 15.88 12.67
CA LEU A 446 -8.02 14.61 12.97
C LEU A 446 -7.36 13.86 14.14
N GLY A 447 -6.04 13.92 14.26
CA GLY A 447 -5.28 13.23 15.31
C GLY A 447 -5.24 13.93 16.66
N LYS A 448 -5.76 15.16 16.80
CA LYS A 448 -5.71 15.91 18.05
C LYS A 448 -6.33 15.15 19.24
N PRO A 449 -7.53 14.53 19.12
CA PRO A 449 -8.11 13.73 20.19
C PRO A 449 -7.20 12.58 20.68
N LEU A 450 -6.38 11.99 19.81
CA LEU A 450 -5.42 10.94 20.21
C LEU A 450 -4.23 11.51 20.99
N MET A 451 -3.71 12.69 20.60
CA MET A 451 -2.67 13.36 21.38
C MET A 451 -3.20 13.75 22.77
N ASP A 452 -4.39 14.35 22.81
CA ASP A 452 -5.03 14.78 24.05
C ASP A 452 -5.32 13.60 24.99
N GLU A 453 -5.70 12.42 24.47
CA GLU A 453 -5.94 11.22 25.29
C GLU A 453 -4.63 10.51 25.69
N LEU A 454 -3.64 10.40 24.80
CA LEU A 454 -2.32 9.84 25.11
C LEU A 454 -1.65 10.62 26.25
N ASN A 455 -1.68 11.96 26.21
CA ASN A 455 -1.09 12.83 27.23
C ASN A 455 -1.75 12.69 28.61
N LYS A 456 -3.02 12.27 28.70
CA LYS A 456 -3.69 11.94 29.98
C LYS A 456 -3.28 10.57 30.51
N SER A 457 -2.91 9.66 29.62
CA SER A 457 -2.51 8.29 29.96
C SER A 457 -1.03 8.14 30.35
N ASP A 458 -0.26 9.24 30.30
CA ASP A 458 1.15 9.27 30.64
C ASP A 458 1.35 9.72 32.11
N PRO A 459 1.90 8.87 33.00
CA PRO A 459 1.95 9.17 34.43
C PRO A 459 2.79 10.41 34.80
N GLU A 460 3.69 10.86 33.92
CA GLU A 460 4.47 12.10 34.14
C GLU A 460 3.63 13.39 34.08
N HIS A 461 2.39 13.34 33.59
CA HIS A 461 1.47 14.50 33.59
C HIS A 461 0.43 14.47 34.73
N ALA A 462 0.28 13.35 35.45
CA ALA A 462 -0.62 13.26 36.60
C ALA A 462 -0.11 14.01 37.85
N SER A 463 1.18 14.35 37.88
CA SER A 463 1.88 14.94 39.04
C SER A 463 1.75 16.46 39.20
N HIS A 464 1.18 17.17 38.21
CA HIS A 464 1.14 18.65 38.20
C HIS A 464 -0.22 19.28 38.55
N HIS A 465 -1.25 18.50 38.90
CA HIS A 465 -2.60 19.01 39.19
C HIS A 465 -3.10 18.85 40.64
N THR A 466 -2.22 18.54 41.60
CA THR A 466 -2.54 18.42 43.03
C THR A 466 -1.73 19.36 43.92
N LEU A 467 -1.64 20.64 43.55
CA LEU A 467 -1.30 21.74 44.46
C LEU A 467 -2.16 22.99 44.17
N SER A 468 -3.32 23.06 44.82
CA SER A 468 -4.11 24.28 45.05
C SER A 468 -4.91 24.14 46.34
#